data_AF-A0A965F9M4-F1
#
_entry.id   AF-A0A965F9M4-F1
#
_cell.length_a   1.000
_cell.length_b   1.000
_cell.length_c   1.000
_cell.angle_alpha   90.00
_cell.angle_beta   90.00
_cell.angle_gamma   90.00
#
_symmetry.space_group_name_H-M   'P 1'
#
loop_
_entity.id
_entity.type
_entity.pdbx_description
1 polymer ?
#
loop_
_entity_poly.entity_id
_entity_poly.type
_entity_poly.pdbx_seq_one_letter_code
_entity_poly.pdbx_strand_id
1 'polypeptide(L)'
;MKRIIKLGISGLASSLTLFALHSAQAQSSADLVAAALAHPDRPSEEAQDDARRMPLEVLSFAGLSAGMDVLEMEAGGGWYTEIMSRAVGAGGSVTMQNPPAFESFTGDADNDRAARLSNVTLSTTNFDEL
;
A
#
# COMPACT_ATOMS: atom_id res chain seq x y z
N MET A 1 -70.64 37.56 -1.27
CA MET A 1 -69.21 37.69 -1.66
C MET A 1 -68.38 36.88 -0.66
N LYS A 2 -67.36 36.21 -1.19
CA LYS A 2 -66.28 35.37 -0.60
C LYS A 2 -65.85 35.83 0.83
N ARG A 3 -65.42 34.96 1.75
CA ARG A 3 -64.16 34.19 1.68
C ARG A 3 -64.09 33.05 2.71
N ILE A 4 -63.57 31.93 2.24
CA ILE A 4 -63.16 30.72 2.97
C ILE A 4 -61.75 30.97 3.52
N ILE A 5 -61.51 30.69 4.81
CA ILE A 5 -60.16 30.70 5.39
C ILE A 5 -59.72 29.25 5.54
N LYS A 6 -58.75 28.85 4.71
CA LYS A 6 -58.12 27.52 4.75
C LYS A 6 -57.08 27.48 5.87
N LEU A 7 -57.16 26.44 6.69
CA LEU A 7 -56.21 26.09 7.73
C LEU A 7 -54.90 25.60 7.07
N GLY A 8 -53.83 26.39 7.19
CA GLY A 8 -52.51 26.02 6.70
C GLY A 8 -51.73 25.24 7.75
N ILE A 9 -51.67 23.91 7.62
CA ILE A 9 -50.76 23.06 8.38
C ILE A 9 -49.36 23.33 7.85
N SER A 10 -48.55 24.05 8.63
CA SER A 10 -47.12 24.23 8.35
C SER A 10 -46.40 22.93 8.69
N GLY A 11 -46.19 22.09 7.68
CA GLY A 11 -45.37 20.89 7.79
C GLY A 11 -43.91 21.26 7.93
N LEU A 12 -43.36 21.14 9.14
CA LEU A 12 -41.93 21.21 9.39
C LEU A 12 -41.31 19.88 8.92
N ALA A 13 -40.85 19.83 7.67
CA ALA A 13 -40.10 18.69 7.15
C ALA A 13 -38.67 18.74 7.74
N SER A 14 -38.48 18.11 8.89
CA SER A 14 -37.15 17.84 9.44
C SER A 14 -36.45 16.83 8.54
N SER A 15 -35.55 17.30 7.66
CA SER A 15 -34.60 16.45 6.95
C SER A 15 -33.61 15.86 7.95
N LEU A 16 -33.84 14.61 8.36
CA LEU A 16 -32.92 13.82 9.16
C LEU A 16 -31.80 13.31 8.25
N THR A 17 -30.67 14.01 8.19
CA THR A 17 -29.48 13.55 7.49
C THR A 17 -28.93 12.33 8.25
N LEU A 18 -29.18 11.12 7.74
CA LEU A 18 -28.49 9.91 8.21
C LEU A 18 -27.00 10.05 7.88
N PHE A 19 -26.17 10.36 8.86
CA PHE A 19 -24.74 10.08 8.78
C PHE A 19 -24.59 8.56 8.83
N ALA A 20 -24.40 7.94 7.66
CA ALA A 20 -23.97 6.55 7.60
C ALA A 20 -22.55 6.49 8.20
N LEU A 21 -22.45 5.97 9.42
CA LEU A 21 -21.20 5.53 10.01
C LEU A 21 -20.65 4.40 9.13
N HIS A 22 -19.80 4.76 8.17
CA HIS A 22 -19.01 3.78 7.45
C HIS A 22 -17.94 3.29 8.41
N SER A 23 -18.15 2.12 9.00
CA SER A 23 -17.07 1.39 9.65
C SER A 23 -16.02 1.10 8.57
N ALA A 24 -14.87 1.77 8.64
CA ALA A 24 -13.72 1.41 7.83
C ALA A 24 -13.27 0.02 8.29
N GLN A 25 -13.62 -1.01 7.52
CA GLN A 25 -13.09 -2.34 7.77
C GLN A 25 -11.59 -2.30 7.44
N ALA A 26 -10.75 -2.73 8.38
CA ALA A 26 -9.32 -2.86 8.12
C ALA A 26 -9.13 -3.82 6.94
N GLN A 27 -8.34 -3.40 5.94
CA GLN A 27 -8.00 -4.24 4.79
C GLN A 27 -7.18 -5.44 5.25
N SER A 28 -7.46 -6.62 4.69
CA SER A 28 -6.62 -7.78 4.96
C SER A 28 -5.25 -7.63 4.28
N SER A 29 -4.28 -8.45 4.69
CA SER A 29 -2.97 -8.49 4.01
C SER A 29 -3.10 -8.77 2.52
N ALA A 30 -3.98 -9.72 2.15
CA ALA A 30 -4.25 -10.05 0.75
C ALA A 30 -4.85 -8.88 -0.02
N ASP A 31 -5.74 -8.09 0.59
CA ASP A 31 -6.32 -6.91 -0.05
C ASP A 31 -5.25 -5.84 -0.31
N LEU A 32 -4.34 -5.63 0.65
CA LEU A 32 -3.24 -4.67 0.51
C LEU A 32 -2.26 -5.09 -0.58
N VAL A 33 -1.87 -6.36 -0.62
CA VAL A 33 -0.95 -6.90 -1.63
C VAL A 33 -1.60 -6.88 -3.01
N ALA A 34 -2.87 -7.30 -3.15
CA ALA A 34 -3.58 -7.24 -4.41
C ALA A 34 -3.68 -5.80 -4.96
N ALA A 35 -3.95 -4.83 -4.08
CA ALA A 35 -3.94 -3.42 -4.45
C ALA A 35 -2.55 -2.93 -4.91
N ALA A 36 -1.48 -3.36 -4.23
CA ALA A 36 -0.12 -3.03 -4.61
C ALA A 36 0.28 -3.63 -5.98
N LEU A 37 -0.11 -4.87 -6.26
CA LEU A 37 0.13 -5.53 -7.55
C LEU A 37 -0.59 -4.84 -8.71
N ALA A 38 -1.78 -4.29 -8.44
CA ALA A 38 -2.59 -3.56 -9.42
C ALA A 38 -2.25 -2.06 -9.52
N HIS A 39 -1.26 -1.56 -8.78
CA HIS A 39 -0.94 -0.15 -8.75
C HIS A 39 -0.46 0.36 -10.11
N PRO A 40 -1.01 1.46 -10.67
CA PRO A 40 -0.70 1.92 -12.02
C PRO A 40 0.78 2.28 -12.24
N ASP A 41 1.44 2.80 -11.21
CA ASP A 41 2.87 3.16 -11.27
C ASP A 41 3.82 1.98 -11.04
N ARG A 42 3.32 0.75 -10.88
CA ARG A 42 4.17 -0.44 -10.75
C ARG A 42 4.80 -0.75 -12.13
N PRO A 43 6.13 -0.99 -12.22
CA PRO A 43 6.76 -1.32 -13.49
C PRO A 43 6.13 -2.55 -14.15
N SER A 44 5.58 -2.40 -15.35
CA SER A 44 4.82 -3.46 -16.02
C SER A 44 5.68 -4.66 -16.42
N GLU A 45 6.97 -4.43 -16.70
CA GLU A 45 7.92 -5.49 -17.02
C GLU A 45 8.18 -6.44 -15.85
N GLU A 46 8.01 -5.97 -14.61
CA GLU A 46 8.19 -6.80 -13.41
C GLU A 46 7.02 -7.75 -13.18
N ALA A 47 5.84 -7.45 -13.71
CA ALA A 47 4.64 -8.27 -13.54
C ALA A 47 4.77 -9.65 -14.22
N GLN A 48 5.67 -9.81 -15.19
CA GLN A 48 5.93 -11.11 -15.83
C GLN A 48 6.48 -12.15 -14.85
N ASP A 49 7.13 -11.70 -13.77
CA ASP A 49 7.70 -12.56 -12.74
C ASP A 49 6.67 -12.96 -11.67
N ASP A 50 5.50 -12.30 -11.60
CA ASP A 50 4.48 -12.50 -10.55
C ASP A 50 4.07 -13.96 -10.45
N ALA A 51 3.81 -14.61 -11.58
CA ALA A 51 3.34 -16.00 -11.61
C ALA A 51 4.36 -16.97 -10.99
N ARG A 52 5.66 -16.71 -11.15
CA ARG A 52 6.72 -17.56 -10.60
C ARG A 52 7.07 -17.19 -9.15
N ARG A 53 6.95 -15.92 -8.79
CA ARG A 53 7.30 -15.42 -7.45
C ARG A 53 6.14 -15.51 -6.46
N MET A 54 4.90 -15.62 -6.93
CA MET A 54 3.68 -15.75 -6.14
C MET A 54 3.55 -14.66 -5.05
N PRO A 55 3.64 -13.38 -5.41
CA PRO A 55 3.73 -12.30 -4.43
C PRO A 55 2.48 -12.18 -3.55
N LEU A 56 1.30 -12.45 -4.12
CA LEU A 56 0.05 -12.39 -3.37
C LEU A 56 0.09 -13.39 -2.23
N GLU A 57 0.43 -14.65 -2.51
CA GLU A 57 0.47 -15.72 -1.53
C GLU A 57 1.59 -15.51 -0.50
N VAL A 58 2.80 -15.19 -0.95
CA VAL A 58 3.97 -15.01 -0.08
C VAL A 58 3.76 -13.85 0.89
N LEU A 59 3.36 -12.68 0.40
CA LEU A 59 3.22 -11.50 1.25
C LEU A 59 1.95 -11.52 2.09
N SER A 60 0.87 -12.15 1.61
CA SER A 60 -0.33 -12.37 2.44
C SER A 60 -0.03 -13.31 3.60
N PHE A 61 0.77 -14.35 3.36
CA PHE A 61 1.23 -15.25 4.41
C PHE A 61 2.14 -14.53 5.42
N ALA A 62 3.01 -13.65 4.95
CA ALA A 62 3.86 -12.82 5.81
C ALA A 62 3.06 -11.82 6.66
N GLY A 63 1.80 -11.55 6.33
CA GLY A 63 0.89 -10.78 7.18
C GLY A 63 1.13 -9.27 7.13
N LEU A 64 1.58 -8.73 5.98
CA LEU A 64 1.72 -7.30 5.78
C LEU A 64 0.46 -6.55 6.21
N SER A 65 0.67 -5.41 6.87
CA SER A 65 -0.40 -4.52 7.33
C SER A 65 -0.09 -3.09 6.92
N ALA A 66 -1.12 -2.27 6.73
CA ALA A 66 -0.96 -0.85 6.49
C ALA A 66 -0.24 -0.20 7.68
N GLY A 67 0.76 0.63 7.40
CA GLY A 67 1.59 1.28 8.42
C GLY A 67 2.70 0.40 9.02
N MET A 68 2.92 -0.80 8.53
CA MET A 68 3.99 -1.67 9.01
C MET A 68 5.36 -1.17 8.54
N ASP A 69 6.35 -1.24 9.42
CA ASP A 69 7.76 -1.10 9.07
C ASP A 69 8.36 -2.47 8.75
N VAL A 70 8.98 -2.61 7.59
CA VAL A 70 9.48 -3.87 7.04
C VAL A 70 10.98 -3.80 6.82
N LEU A 71 11.72 -4.80 7.28
CA LEU A 71 13.09 -5.05 6.86
C LEU A 71 13.08 -6.18 5.81
N GLU A 72 13.46 -5.85 4.58
CA GLU A 72 13.69 -6.81 3.51
C GLU A 72 15.18 -7.11 3.41
N MET A 73 15.57 -8.32 3.81
CA MET A 73 16.96 -8.76 3.72
C MET A 73 17.26 -9.26 2.31
N GLU A 74 18.43 -8.91 1.80
CA GLU A 74 18.90 -9.29 0.45
C GLU A 74 17.90 -8.94 -0.66
N ALA A 75 17.41 -7.71 -0.65
CA ALA A 75 16.34 -7.22 -1.53
C ALA A 75 16.67 -7.27 -3.04
N GLY A 76 17.95 -7.38 -3.40
CA GLY A 76 18.43 -7.30 -4.78
C GLY A 76 17.95 -6.00 -5.44
N GLY A 77 17.44 -6.07 -6.67
CA GLY A 77 16.86 -4.91 -7.38
C GLY A 77 15.50 -4.41 -6.85
N GLY A 78 14.99 -4.98 -5.76
CA GLY A 78 13.83 -4.46 -5.04
C GLY A 78 12.47 -4.80 -5.63
N TRP A 79 12.34 -5.97 -6.29
CA TRP A 79 11.08 -6.42 -6.87
C TRP A 79 9.98 -6.62 -5.81
N TYR A 80 10.33 -7.20 -4.66
CA TYR A 80 9.40 -7.33 -3.52
C TYR A 80 9.24 -6.01 -2.78
N THR A 81 10.32 -5.23 -2.66
CA THR A 81 10.32 -3.87 -2.09
C THR A 81 9.22 -3.00 -2.68
N GLU A 82 9.03 -3.03 -4.01
CA GLU A 82 7.95 -2.31 -4.71
C GLU A 82 6.56 -2.62 -4.15
N ILE A 83 6.29 -3.90 -3.97
CA ILE A 83 4.97 -4.40 -3.58
C ILE A 83 4.76 -4.10 -2.10
N MET A 84 5.78 -4.34 -1.26
CA MET A 84 5.74 -4.06 0.17
C MET A 84 5.58 -2.57 0.46
N SER A 85 6.36 -1.71 -0.20
CA SER A 85 6.29 -0.24 -0.07
C SER A 85 4.87 0.28 -0.32
N ARG A 86 4.23 -0.20 -1.39
CA ARG A 86 2.86 0.17 -1.75
C ARG A 86 1.82 -0.42 -0.79
N ALA A 87 2.01 -1.66 -0.35
CA ALA A 87 1.08 -2.35 0.55
C ALA A 87 1.06 -1.75 1.96
N VAL A 88 2.23 -1.37 2.52
CA VAL A 88 2.31 -0.70 3.83
C VAL A 88 1.89 0.77 3.74
N GLY A 89 2.04 1.38 2.56
CA GLY A 89 1.61 2.74 2.26
C GLY A 89 2.44 3.81 2.99
N ALA A 90 2.01 5.07 2.86
CA ALA A 90 2.76 6.23 3.36
C ALA A 90 2.91 6.29 4.90
N GLY A 91 2.12 5.48 5.64
CA GLY A 91 2.22 5.38 7.09
C GLY A 91 3.22 4.34 7.59
N GLY A 92 3.81 3.54 6.69
CA GLY A 92 4.82 2.53 7.00
C GLY A 92 6.05 2.71 6.13
N SER A 93 7.09 1.92 6.39
CA SER A 93 8.37 2.02 5.69
C SER A 93 8.93 0.66 5.30
N VAL A 94 9.80 0.63 4.29
CA VAL A 94 10.58 -0.55 3.93
C VAL A 94 12.06 -0.20 3.94
N THR A 95 12.82 -0.87 4.79
CA THR A 95 14.28 -0.90 4.68
C THR A 95 14.65 -2.05 3.77
N MET A 96 15.11 -1.75 2.55
CA MET A 96 15.68 -2.74 1.66
C MET A 96 17.17 -2.86 1.98
N GLN A 97 17.60 -4.04 2.40
CA GLN A 97 18.99 -4.30 2.74
C GLN A 97 19.65 -5.12 1.64
N ASN A 98 20.82 -4.67 1.19
CA ASN A 98 21.71 -5.38 0.27
C ASN A 98 23.15 -5.24 0.78
N PRO A 99 23.94 -6.31 0.94
CA PRO A 99 25.35 -6.15 1.30
C PRO A 99 26.14 -5.50 0.14
N PRO A 100 27.32 -4.89 0.37
CA PRO A 100 28.09 -4.24 -0.69
C PRO A 100 28.46 -5.19 -1.84
N ALA A 101 28.55 -6.50 -1.55
CA ALA A 101 28.80 -7.54 -2.56
C ALA A 101 27.70 -7.66 -3.62
N PHE A 102 26.51 -7.09 -3.39
CA PHE A 102 25.41 -7.13 -4.36
C PHE A 102 25.56 -6.11 -5.49
N GLU A 103 26.43 -5.09 -5.34
CA GLU A 103 26.61 -4.02 -6.33
C GLU A 103 26.90 -4.54 -7.74
N SER A 104 27.69 -5.62 -7.87
CA SER A 104 27.97 -6.23 -9.18
C SER A 104 26.76 -6.90 -9.84
N PHE A 105 25.72 -7.24 -9.06
CA PHE A 105 24.50 -7.88 -9.53
C PHE A 105 23.37 -6.88 -9.75
N THR A 106 23.25 -5.86 -8.89
CA THR A 106 22.18 -4.87 -8.94
C THR A 106 22.52 -3.67 -9.80
N GLY A 107 23.81 -3.32 -9.94
CA GLY A 107 24.20 -2.04 -10.50
C GLY A 107 23.55 -0.90 -9.70
N ASP A 108 22.88 0.03 -10.39
CA ASP A 108 22.16 1.13 -9.76
C ASP A 108 20.70 0.78 -9.37
N ALA A 109 20.22 -0.44 -9.65
CA ALA A 109 18.79 -0.76 -9.56
C ALA A 109 18.19 -0.62 -8.15
N ASP A 110 18.97 -0.91 -7.10
CA ASP A 110 18.53 -0.76 -5.71
C ASP A 110 18.53 0.70 -5.25
N ASN A 111 19.57 1.46 -5.61
CA ASN A 111 19.60 2.92 -5.43
C ASN A 111 18.42 3.60 -6.13
N ASP A 112 18.17 3.25 -7.39
CA ASP A 112 17.05 3.78 -8.18
C ASP A 112 15.69 3.41 -7.57
N ARG A 113 15.54 2.19 -7.04
CA ARG A 113 14.33 1.76 -6.33
C ARG A 113 14.08 2.64 -5.11
N ALA A 114 15.08 2.77 -4.25
CA ALA A 114 14.98 3.54 -3.01
C ALA A 114 14.73 5.02 -3.29
N ALA A 115 15.34 5.59 -4.34
CA ALA A 115 15.12 6.97 -4.73
C ALA A 115 13.70 7.23 -5.28
N ARG A 116 13.09 6.25 -5.96
CA ARG A 116 11.76 6.39 -6.56
C ARG A 116 10.61 6.25 -5.54
N LEU A 117 10.79 5.43 -4.50
CA LEU A 117 9.74 5.11 -3.53
C LEU A 117 9.96 5.90 -2.23
N SER A 118 9.05 6.83 -1.92
CA SER A 118 9.24 7.80 -0.83
C SER A 118 9.28 7.21 0.59
N ASN A 119 8.91 5.95 0.76
CA ASN A 119 8.95 5.23 2.03
C ASN A 119 9.93 4.05 2.03
N VAL A 120 10.92 4.07 1.12
CA VAL A 120 11.97 3.05 1.04
C VAL A 120 13.32 3.65 1.43
N THR A 121 14.11 2.91 2.20
CA THR A 121 15.50 3.24 2.51
C THR A 121 16.41 2.06 2.16
N LEU A 122 17.51 2.34 1.45
CA LEU A 122 18.54 1.34 1.18
C LEU A 122 19.53 1.26 2.35
N SER A 123 19.76 0.06 2.85
CA SER A 123 20.87 -0.25 3.77
C SER A 123 21.91 -1.09 3.03
N THR A 124 23.17 -0.64 3.03
CA THR A 124 24.30 -1.39 2.47
C THR A 124 25.08 -2.20 3.51
N THR A 125 24.51 -2.37 4.71
CA THR A 125 25.14 -3.07 5.84
C THR A 125 25.15 -4.58 5.58
N ASN A 126 26.22 -5.29 5.93
CA ASN A 126 26.20 -6.75 5.90
C ASN A 126 25.18 -7.28 6.91
N PHE A 127 24.48 -8.38 6.59
CA PHE A 127 23.41 -8.88 7.46
C PHE A 127 23.90 -9.29 8.86
N ASP A 128 25.15 -9.76 8.97
CA ASP A 128 25.80 -10.11 10.25
C ASP A 128 26.15 -8.87 11.11
N GLU A 129 25.98 -7.66 10.56
CA GLU A 129 26.30 -6.38 11.20
C GLU A 129 25.06 -5.47 11.37
N LEU A 130 23.85 -6.00 11.14
CA LEU A 130 22.57 -5.29 11.30
C LEU A 130 22.15 -5.10 12.75
#